data_AF-E8KKV1-F1
#
_entry.id   AF-E8KKV1-F1
#
_cell.length_a   1.000
_cell.length_b   1.000
_cell.length_c   1.000
_cell.angle_alpha   90.00
_cell.angle_beta   90.00
_cell.angle_gamma   90.00
#
_symmetry.space_group_name_H-M   'P 1'
#
loop_
_entity.id
_entity.type
_entity.pdbx_description
1 polymer ?
#
loop_
_entity_poly.entity_id
_entity_poly.type
_entity_poly.pdbx_seq_one_letter_code
_entity_poly.pdbx_strand_id
1 'polypeptide(L)'
;EALAGEIAAQIGADKAKAERAGLLSKCDLMTNMVFEFTDTQGVMGMHYARHDGEDEEVAVALNEQYMPRFAGDELPKSLVACSVALADKFDTLTGIFGIGQAPKGSADPFALRRAALGSLRIIVEKNLPLDLEDLVRKSAALFGDKLINANVVEDVVGFMLGRFRAWYQDEGIAVDVIQAVLARRPTRPADFDARVRAVSHFRTLDS
;
A
#
# COMPACT_ATOMS: atom_id res chain seq x y z
N GLU A 1 -9.17 -3.10 10.19
CA GLU A 1 -8.74 -3.05 11.60
C GLU A 1 -7.43 -3.81 11.86
N ALA A 2 -7.44 -5.15 11.96
CA ALA A 2 -6.29 -5.94 12.44
C ALA A 2 -4.98 -5.70 11.67
N LEU A 3 -5.02 -5.68 10.33
CA LEU A 3 -3.82 -5.44 9.52
C LEU A 3 -3.25 -4.03 9.72
N ALA A 4 -4.09 -3.03 9.96
CA ALA A 4 -3.63 -1.66 10.23
C ALA A 4 -2.90 -1.59 11.58
N GLY A 5 -3.40 -2.27 12.61
CA GLY A 5 -2.72 -2.39 13.90
C GLY A 5 -1.36 -3.09 13.81
N GLU A 6 -1.28 -4.14 12.99
CA GLU A 6 -0.05 -4.89 12.77
C GLU A 6 1.01 -4.08 12.01
N ILE A 7 0.59 -3.30 11.00
CA ILE A 7 1.49 -2.38 10.29
C ILE A 7 1.96 -1.26 11.23
N ALA A 8 1.04 -0.69 12.01
CA ALA A 8 1.35 0.37 12.97
C ALA A 8 2.43 -0.07 13.97
N ALA A 9 2.32 -1.29 14.50
CA ALA A 9 3.32 -1.85 15.42
C ALA A 9 4.72 -1.96 14.79
N GLN A 10 4.80 -2.32 13.50
CA GLN A 10 6.08 -2.46 12.79
C GLN A 10 6.73 -1.11 12.45
N ILE A 11 5.93 -0.08 12.16
CA ILE A 11 6.45 1.23 11.75
C ILE A 11 6.54 2.24 12.91
N GLY A 12 6.18 1.84 14.13
CA GLY A 12 6.23 2.69 15.32
C GLY A 12 5.09 3.72 15.41
N ALA A 13 3.94 3.45 14.80
CA ALA A 13 2.73 4.25 14.96
C ALA A 13 1.94 3.84 16.22
N ASP A 14 0.98 4.67 16.63
CA ASP A 14 0.02 4.27 17.66
C ASP A 14 -0.90 3.16 17.12
N LYS A 15 -0.72 1.95 17.66
CA LYS A 15 -1.47 0.76 17.25
C LYS A 15 -2.97 0.91 17.50
N ALA A 16 -3.38 1.46 18.65
CA ALA A 16 -4.79 1.58 19.00
C ALA A 16 -5.50 2.58 18.08
N LYS A 17 -4.85 3.70 17.76
CA LYS A 17 -5.37 4.65 16.77
C LYS A 17 -5.46 4.05 15.37
N ALA A 18 -4.45 3.28 14.94
CA ALA A 18 -4.48 2.63 13.63
C ALA A 18 -5.56 1.54 13.53
N GLU A 19 -5.77 0.77 14.59
CA GLU A 19 -6.88 -0.19 14.68
C GLU A 19 -8.22 0.54 14.63
N ARG A 20 -8.40 1.61 15.43
CA ARG A 20 -9.63 2.42 15.43
C ARG A 20 -9.93 3.01 14.06
N ALA A 21 -8.93 3.64 13.43
CA ALA A 21 -9.09 4.18 12.07
C ALA A 21 -9.34 3.07 11.04
N GLY A 22 -8.67 1.93 11.18
CA GLY A 22 -8.90 0.76 10.33
C GLY A 22 -10.25 0.07 10.53
N LEU A 23 -10.93 0.28 11.68
CA LEU A 23 -12.29 -0.18 11.94
C LEU A 23 -13.32 0.78 11.31
N LEU A 24 -13.07 2.09 11.40
CA LEU A 24 -13.93 3.14 10.84
C LEU A 24 -13.70 3.39 9.33
N SER A 25 -12.66 2.78 8.77
CA SER A 25 -12.32 2.83 7.34
C SER A 25 -13.53 2.53 6.46
N LYS A 26 -13.74 3.37 5.44
CA LYS A 26 -14.81 3.25 4.42
C LYS A 26 -16.25 3.33 4.95
N CYS A 27 -16.50 3.65 6.22
CA CYS A 27 -17.87 3.80 6.75
C CYS A 27 -18.66 4.92 6.04
N ASP A 28 -17.99 5.95 5.55
CA ASP A 28 -18.58 7.06 4.81
C ASP A 28 -19.17 6.64 3.45
N LEU A 29 -18.67 5.56 2.84
CA LEU A 29 -19.19 5.01 1.59
C LEU A 29 -20.65 4.55 1.69
N MET A 30 -21.14 4.30 2.91
CA MET A 30 -22.54 3.91 3.17
C MET A 30 -23.48 5.10 3.30
N THR A 31 -22.98 6.34 3.21
CA THR A 31 -23.79 7.55 3.36
C THR A 31 -24.36 8.03 2.04
N ASN A 32 -25.58 8.60 2.08
CA ASN A 32 -26.20 9.20 0.89
C ASN A 32 -25.31 10.31 0.30
N MET A 33 -24.52 11.00 1.12
CA MET A 33 -23.63 12.06 0.65
C MET A 33 -22.55 11.55 -0.31
N VAL A 34 -21.89 10.44 0.04
CA VAL A 34 -20.86 9.86 -0.85
C VAL A 34 -21.50 9.18 -2.07
N PHE A 35 -22.72 8.66 -1.93
CA PHE A 35 -23.48 8.15 -3.07
C PHE A 35 -23.80 9.24 -4.11
N GLU A 36 -24.22 10.43 -3.66
CA GLU A 36 -24.51 11.58 -4.53
C GLU A 36 -23.23 12.28 -5.03
N PHE A 37 -22.17 12.30 -4.22
CA PHE A 37 -20.91 12.99 -4.51
C PHE A 37 -19.70 12.10 -4.21
N THR A 38 -19.36 11.22 -5.16
CA THR A 38 -18.28 10.22 -4.99
C THR A 38 -16.91 10.84 -4.68
N ASP A 39 -16.66 12.07 -5.11
CA ASP A 39 -15.43 12.82 -4.84
C ASP A 39 -15.26 13.23 -3.37
N THR A 40 -16.32 13.09 -2.56
CA THR A 40 -16.30 13.44 -1.13
C THR A 40 -15.90 12.28 -0.21
N GLN A 41 -15.64 11.09 -0.77
CA GLN A 41 -15.15 9.95 -0.01
C GLN A 41 -13.85 10.29 0.75
N GLY A 42 -13.69 9.74 1.95
CA GLY A 42 -12.61 10.04 2.88
C GLY A 42 -12.77 11.39 3.59
N VAL A 43 -13.07 12.45 2.84
CA VAL A 43 -13.29 13.79 3.40
C VAL A 43 -14.51 13.77 4.32
N MET A 44 -15.64 13.21 3.87
CA MET A 44 -16.82 13.06 4.72
C MET A 44 -16.56 12.15 5.90
N GLY A 45 -15.85 11.03 5.71
CA GLY A 45 -15.47 10.12 6.80
C GLY A 45 -14.69 10.82 7.91
N MET A 46 -13.71 11.66 7.56
CA MET A 46 -12.98 12.49 8.52
C MET A 46 -13.89 13.47 9.26
N HIS A 47 -14.81 14.15 8.56
CA HIS A 47 -15.73 15.09 9.20
C HIS A 47 -16.71 14.40 10.14
N TYR A 48 -17.24 13.23 9.77
CA TYR A 48 -18.09 12.43 10.64
C TYR A 48 -17.33 11.97 11.89
N ALA A 49 -16.12 11.44 11.73
CA ALA A 49 -15.30 11.01 12.87
C ALA A 49 -14.98 12.18 13.83
N ARG A 50 -14.64 13.36 13.31
CA ARG A 50 -14.45 14.56 14.14
C ARG A 50 -15.71 14.97 14.88
N HIS A 51 -16.85 14.94 14.19
CA HIS A 51 -18.15 15.26 14.79
C HIS A 51 -18.50 14.29 15.93
N ASP A 52 -18.16 13.01 15.76
CA ASP A 52 -18.41 11.95 16.74
C ASP A 52 -17.38 11.92 17.89
N GLY A 53 -16.41 12.84 17.88
CA GLY A 53 -15.43 13.00 18.95
C GLY A 53 -14.25 12.02 18.88
N GLU A 54 -13.99 11.41 17.72
CA GLU A 54 -12.79 10.60 17.51
C GLU A 54 -11.51 11.43 17.64
N ASP A 55 -10.40 10.75 17.94
CA ASP A 55 -9.07 11.36 17.94
C ASP A 55 -8.73 11.96 16.57
N GLU A 56 -8.05 13.11 16.56
CA GLU A 56 -7.74 13.84 15.32
C GLU A 56 -6.88 13.01 14.34
N GLU A 57 -5.93 12.20 14.83
CA GLU A 57 -5.14 11.34 13.94
C GLU A 57 -5.99 10.22 13.34
N VAL A 58 -6.97 9.70 14.08
CA VAL A 58 -7.93 8.70 13.59
C VAL A 58 -8.77 9.33 12.48
N ALA A 59 -9.35 10.50 12.72
CA ALA A 59 -10.17 11.19 11.74
C ALA A 59 -9.39 11.53 10.46
N VAL A 60 -8.17 12.08 10.59
CA VAL A 60 -7.30 12.38 9.44
C VAL A 60 -6.94 11.10 8.67
N ALA A 61 -6.68 9.99 9.35
CA ALA A 61 -6.41 8.71 8.69
C ALA A 61 -7.58 8.23 7.83
N LEU A 62 -8.84 8.55 8.18
CA LEU A 62 -10.00 8.21 7.34
C LEU A 62 -10.05 8.99 6.03
N ASN A 63 -9.50 10.21 5.99
CA ASN A 63 -9.33 10.92 4.74
C ASN A 63 -8.14 10.36 3.93
N GLU A 64 -7.01 10.19 4.60
CA GLU A 64 -5.75 9.84 3.95
C GLU A 64 -5.63 8.36 3.56
N GLN A 65 -6.52 7.46 4.02
CA GLN A 65 -6.50 6.03 3.68
C GLN A 65 -6.51 5.76 2.15
N TYR A 66 -7.11 6.65 1.38
CA TYR A 66 -7.19 6.53 -0.08
C TYR A 66 -5.91 6.96 -0.79
N MET A 67 -4.99 7.66 -0.10
CA MET A 67 -3.75 8.15 -0.68
C MET A 67 -2.70 7.05 -0.86
N PRO A 68 -1.80 7.16 -1.86
CA PRO A 68 -1.95 8.03 -3.03
C PRO A 68 -3.05 7.51 -3.97
N ARG A 69 -3.91 8.41 -4.48
CA ARG A 69 -5.09 8.09 -5.32
C ARG A 69 -4.74 7.95 -6.80
N PHE A 70 -3.62 8.54 -7.23
CA PHE A 70 -3.09 8.48 -8.59
C PHE A 70 -1.55 8.64 -8.56
N ALA A 71 -0.91 8.42 -9.72
CA ALA A 71 0.54 8.57 -9.84
C ALA A 71 0.97 10.02 -9.57
N GLY A 72 1.92 10.22 -8.65
CA GLY A 72 2.35 11.56 -8.23
C GLY A 72 1.46 12.25 -7.19
N ASP A 73 0.38 11.61 -6.71
CA ASP A 73 -0.42 12.15 -5.60
C ASP A 73 0.40 12.18 -4.29
N GLU A 74 -0.05 13.01 -3.35
CA GLU A 74 0.52 13.09 -2.01
C GLU A 74 0.41 11.74 -1.28
N LEU A 75 1.31 11.53 -0.32
CA LEU A 75 1.30 10.37 0.56
C LEU A 75 0.65 10.72 1.90
N PRO A 76 0.09 9.73 2.62
CA PRO A 76 -0.38 9.95 3.99
C PRO A 76 0.70 10.59 4.85
N LYS A 77 0.31 11.54 5.70
CA LYS A 77 1.24 12.38 6.47
C LYS A 77 1.68 11.67 7.74
N SER A 78 0.74 11.12 8.50
CA SER A 78 1.01 10.43 9.75
C SER A 78 1.26 8.93 9.56
N LEU A 79 1.98 8.32 10.49
CA LEU A 79 2.20 6.86 10.46
C LEU A 79 0.90 6.07 10.71
N VAL A 80 -0.04 6.63 11.49
CA VAL A 80 -1.39 6.06 11.64
C VAL A 80 -2.09 6.00 10.28
N ALA A 81 -2.08 7.10 9.53
CA ALA A 81 -2.67 7.14 8.20
C ALA A 81 -1.94 6.23 7.20
N CYS A 82 -0.60 6.17 7.22
CA CYS A 82 0.16 5.20 6.44
C CYS A 82 -0.26 3.76 6.74
N SER A 83 -0.48 3.43 8.01
CA SER A 83 -0.87 2.08 8.43
C SER A 83 -2.22 1.67 7.84
N VAL A 84 -3.21 2.56 7.88
CA VAL A 84 -4.55 2.29 7.32
C VAL A 84 -4.50 2.23 5.79
N ALA A 85 -3.80 3.18 5.15
CA ALA A 85 -3.67 3.21 3.69
C ALA A 85 -2.96 1.97 3.13
N LEU A 86 -1.92 1.49 3.81
CA LEU A 86 -1.23 0.26 3.44
C LEU A 86 -2.12 -0.95 3.70
N ALA A 87 -2.75 -1.05 4.87
CA ALA A 87 -3.63 -2.16 5.19
C ALA A 87 -4.73 -2.33 4.13
N ASP A 88 -5.38 -1.24 3.72
CA ASP A 88 -6.42 -1.28 2.70
C ASP A 88 -5.94 -1.83 1.34
N LYS A 89 -4.77 -1.36 0.91
CA LYS A 89 -4.17 -1.76 -0.38
C LYS A 89 -3.69 -3.21 -0.35
N PHE A 90 -3.05 -3.65 0.73
CA PHE A 90 -2.64 -5.05 0.90
C PHE A 90 -3.82 -6.00 1.06
N ASP A 91 -4.88 -5.60 1.76
CA ASP A 91 -6.10 -6.39 1.88
C ASP A 91 -6.77 -6.58 0.51
N THR A 92 -6.89 -5.50 -0.27
CA THR A 92 -7.42 -5.55 -1.63
C THR A 92 -6.56 -6.42 -2.55
N LEU A 93 -5.23 -6.23 -2.54
CA LEU A 93 -4.31 -7.04 -3.35
C LEU A 93 -4.42 -8.52 -2.99
N THR A 94 -4.37 -8.85 -1.70
CA THR A 94 -4.41 -10.23 -1.21
C THR A 94 -5.76 -10.88 -1.49
N GLY A 95 -6.87 -10.19 -1.22
CA GLY A 95 -8.21 -10.70 -1.46
C GLY A 95 -8.45 -10.99 -2.94
N ILE A 96 -8.15 -10.03 -3.83
CA ILE A 96 -8.42 -10.17 -5.28
C ILE A 96 -7.52 -11.24 -5.92
N PHE A 97 -6.24 -11.31 -5.56
CA PHE A 97 -5.38 -12.41 -6.01
C PHE A 97 -5.79 -13.76 -5.41
N GLY A 98 -6.23 -13.75 -4.15
CA GLY A 98 -6.64 -14.93 -3.41
C GLY A 98 -7.90 -15.59 -3.96
N ILE A 99 -8.81 -14.81 -4.56
CA ILE A 99 -10.00 -15.31 -5.27
C ILE A 99 -9.78 -15.55 -6.77
N GLY A 100 -8.53 -15.48 -7.25
CA GLY A 100 -8.18 -15.77 -8.65
C GLY A 100 -8.57 -14.68 -9.65
N GLN A 101 -8.82 -13.45 -9.19
CA GLN A 101 -9.25 -12.30 -9.99
C GLN A 101 -8.09 -11.31 -10.29
N ALA A 102 -6.86 -11.80 -10.26
CA ALA A 102 -5.68 -11.00 -10.60
C ALA A 102 -5.78 -10.42 -12.04
N PRO A 103 -5.20 -9.24 -12.30
CA PRO A 103 -5.33 -8.56 -13.60
C PRO A 103 -4.69 -9.39 -14.71
N LYS A 104 -5.41 -9.58 -15.82
CA LYS A 104 -4.93 -10.30 -17.01
C LYS A 104 -4.77 -9.33 -18.18
N GLY A 105 -3.61 -9.38 -18.84
CA GLY A 105 -3.32 -8.50 -19.99
C GLY A 105 -3.32 -7.02 -19.60
N SER A 106 -3.93 -6.17 -20.41
CA SER A 106 -4.00 -4.71 -20.16
C SER A 106 -5.06 -4.30 -19.14
N ALA A 107 -6.11 -5.11 -18.95
CA ALA A 107 -7.22 -4.77 -18.05
C ALA A 107 -6.79 -4.82 -16.57
N ASP A 108 -7.25 -3.84 -15.79
CA ASP A 108 -7.08 -3.77 -14.33
C ASP A 108 -8.36 -3.21 -13.67
N PRO A 109 -9.46 -4.00 -13.64
CA PRO A 109 -10.78 -3.52 -13.20
C PRO A 109 -10.82 -3.13 -11.72
N PHE A 110 -9.91 -3.65 -10.90
CA PHE A 110 -9.83 -3.38 -9.46
C PHE A 110 -8.70 -2.40 -9.10
N ALA A 111 -8.08 -1.76 -10.10
CA ALA A 111 -6.97 -0.82 -9.93
C ALA A 111 -5.77 -1.37 -9.10
N LEU A 112 -5.47 -2.67 -9.22
CA LEU A 112 -4.43 -3.34 -8.45
C LEU A 112 -3.03 -2.82 -8.77
N ARG A 113 -2.75 -2.42 -10.01
CA ARG A 113 -1.46 -1.80 -10.37
C ARG A 113 -1.26 -0.50 -9.62
N ARG A 114 -2.34 0.27 -9.45
CA ARG A 114 -2.34 1.53 -8.71
C ARG A 114 -2.17 1.28 -7.22
N ALA A 115 -2.90 0.31 -6.66
CA ALA A 115 -2.76 -0.08 -5.26
C ALA A 115 -1.34 -0.56 -4.94
N ALA A 116 -0.75 -1.40 -5.80
CA ALA A 116 0.62 -1.88 -5.66
C ALA A 116 1.64 -0.74 -5.71
N LEU A 117 1.58 0.13 -6.73
CA LEU A 117 2.51 1.26 -6.85
C LEU A 117 2.35 2.23 -5.67
N GLY A 118 1.11 2.54 -5.26
CA GLY A 118 0.85 3.40 -4.12
C GLY A 118 1.41 2.84 -2.81
N SER A 119 1.29 1.53 -2.60
CA SER A 119 1.86 0.85 -1.43
C SER A 119 3.39 0.93 -1.44
N LEU A 120 4.01 0.65 -2.59
CA LEU A 120 5.47 0.74 -2.74
C LEU A 120 5.99 2.15 -2.49
N ARG A 121 5.31 3.18 -3.03
CA ARG A 121 5.64 4.59 -2.80
C ARG A 121 5.58 4.95 -1.31
N ILE A 122 4.51 4.57 -0.61
CA ILE A 122 4.40 4.82 0.83
C ILE A 122 5.59 4.19 1.58
N ILE A 123 5.92 2.93 1.29
CA ILE A 123 6.99 2.23 2.01
C ILE A 123 8.37 2.84 1.69
N VAL A 124 8.66 3.14 0.42
CA VAL A 124 9.96 3.65 -0.01
C VAL A 124 10.15 5.10 0.39
N GLU A 125 9.22 6.01 0.04
CA GLU A 125 9.39 7.45 0.26
C GLU A 125 9.32 7.82 1.75
N LYS A 126 8.63 7.01 2.58
CA LYS A 126 8.65 7.15 4.05
C LYS A 126 9.73 6.29 4.72
N ASN A 127 10.51 5.53 3.95
CA ASN A 127 11.56 4.64 4.44
C ASN A 127 11.08 3.69 5.55
N LEU A 128 9.94 3.04 5.34
CA LEU A 128 9.32 2.16 6.33
C LEU A 128 10.00 0.78 6.34
N PRO A 129 10.25 0.19 7.52
CA PRO A 129 10.96 -1.08 7.67
C PRO A 129 10.07 -2.30 7.40
N LEU A 130 9.29 -2.27 6.31
CA LEU A 130 8.25 -3.26 6.01
C LEU A 130 8.73 -4.28 4.97
N ASP A 131 8.28 -5.53 5.14
CA ASP A 131 8.52 -6.64 4.21
C ASP A 131 7.23 -7.06 3.51
N LEU A 132 7.25 -7.14 2.18
CA LEU A 132 6.07 -7.46 1.38
C LEU A 132 5.53 -8.87 1.65
N GLU A 133 6.40 -9.87 1.84
CA GLU A 133 5.94 -11.24 2.14
C GLU A 133 5.25 -11.29 3.49
N ASP A 134 5.82 -10.66 4.51
CA ASP A 134 5.24 -10.59 5.84
C ASP A 134 3.84 -9.94 5.82
N LEU A 135 3.71 -8.79 5.16
CA LEU A 135 2.44 -8.08 5.05
C LEU A 135 1.37 -8.89 4.32
N VAL A 136 1.72 -9.52 3.20
CA VAL A 136 0.77 -10.35 2.44
C VAL A 136 0.41 -11.61 3.21
N ARG A 137 1.35 -12.25 3.91
CA ARG A 137 1.07 -13.42 4.78
C ARG A 137 0.09 -13.05 5.90
N LYS A 138 0.31 -11.91 6.56
CA LYS A 138 -0.58 -11.39 7.60
C LYS A 138 -1.96 -11.08 7.06
N SER A 139 -2.06 -10.41 5.92
CA SER A 139 -3.35 -10.17 5.25
C SER A 139 -4.04 -11.49 4.88
N ALA A 140 -3.33 -12.45 4.28
CA ALA A 140 -3.88 -13.73 3.86
C ALA A 140 -4.43 -14.54 5.05
N ALA A 141 -3.73 -14.52 6.18
CA ALA A 141 -4.18 -15.16 7.40
C ALA A 141 -5.52 -14.60 7.92
N LEU A 142 -5.78 -13.29 7.73
CA LEU A 142 -7.04 -12.66 8.13
C LEU A 142 -8.23 -13.08 7.25
N PHE A 143 -7.99 -13.53 6.01
CA PHE A 143 -9.03 -14.08 5.15
C PHE A 143 -9.40 -15.53 5.52
N GLY A 144 -8.54 -16.27 6.23
CA GLY A 144 -8.75 -17.67 6.57
C GLY A 144 -9.00 -18.53 5.34
N ASP A 145 -10.03 -19.38 5.39
CA ASP A 145 -10.35 -20.35 4.31
C ASP A 145 -11.05 -19.72 3.09
N LYS A 146 -11.16 -18.39 3.02
CA LYS A 146 -11.82 -17.69 1.91
C LYS A 146 -10.96 -17.62 0.64
N LEU A 147 -9.65 -17.81 0.76
CA LEU A 147 -8.71 -17.73 -0.37
C LEU A 147 -8.61 -19.11 -1.04
N ILE A 148 -8.81 -19.14 -2.35
CA ILE A 148 -8.71 -20.36 -3.17
C ILE A 148 -7.32 -20.51 -3.81
N ASN A 149 -6.57 -19.40 -3.93
CA ASN A 149 -5.22 -19.42 -4.48
C ASN A 149 -4.19 -19.73 -3.39
N ALA A 150 -3.63 -20.93 -3.43
CA ALA A 150 -2.58 -21.37 -2.51
C ALA A 150 -1.26 -20.57 -2.63
N ASN A 151 -1.03 -19.93 -3.79
CA ASN A 151 0.18 -19.16 -4.08
C ASN A 151 -0.01 -17.64 -3.92
N VAL A 152 -1.09 -17.20 -3.26
CA VAL A 152 -1.45 -15.78 -3.14
C VAL A 152 -0.29 -14.89 -2.68
N VAL A 153 0.54 -15.37 -1.75
CA VAL A 153 1.70 -14.62 -1.24
C VAL A 153 2.73 -14.38 -2.35
N GLU A 154 3.12 -15.44 -3.05
CA GLU A 154 4.11 -15.36 -4.13
C GLU A 154 3.61 -14.51 -5.30
N ASP A 155 2.34 -14.68 -5.68
CA ASP A 155 1.74 -13.96 -6.80
C ASP A 155 1.64 -12.45 -6.53
N VAL A 156 1.18 -12.06 -5.34
CA VAL A 156 1.07 -10.64 -4.95
C VAL A 156 2.46 -10.00 -4.86
N VAL A 157 3.41 -10.67 -4.19
CA VAL A 157 4.78 -10.14 -4.06
C VAL A 157 5.45 -10.02 -5.44
N GLY A 158 5.32 -11.04 -6.29
CA GLY A 158 5.82 -10.99 -7.66
C GLY A 158 5.20 -9.85 -8.48
N PHE A 159 3.89 -9.66 -8.35
CA PHE A 159 3.18 -8.56 -9.00
C PHE A 159 3.68 -7.18 -8.55
N MET A 160 3.88 -6.99 -7.24
CA MET A 160 4.41 -5.75 -6.66
C MET A 160 5.85 -5.50 -7.09
N LEU A 161 6.75 -6.48 -6.97
CA LEU A 161 8.14 -6.34 -7.42
C LEU A 161 8.23 -5.96 -8.90
N GLY A 162 7.33 -6.52 -9.73
CA GLY A 162 7.23 -6.15 -11.14
C GLY A 162 6.88 -4.68 -11.40
N ARG A 163 6.38 -3.92 -10.42
CA ARG A 163 6.07 -2.49 -10.56
C ARG A 163 7.30 -1.60 -10.46
N PHE A 164 8.33 -2.02 -9.73
CA PHE A 164 9.57 -1.25 -9.61
C PHE A 164 10.23 -0.97 -10.95
N ARG A 165 10.14 -1.92 -11.90
CA ARG A 165 10.72 -1.74 -13.24
C ARG A 165 10.18 -0.48 -13.92
N ALA A 166 8.86 -0.35 -14.05
CA ALA A 166 8.26 0.79 -14.71
C ALA A 166 8.55 2.08 -13.95
N TRP A 167 8.41 2.05 -12.62
CA TRP A 167 8.63 3.22 -11.78
C TRP A 167 10.07 3.77 -11.91
N TYR A 168 11.10 2.94 -11.70
CA TYR A 168 12.48 3.43 -11.80
C TYR A 168 12.93 3.74 -13.22
N GLN A 169 12.33 3.10 -14.24
CA GLN A 169 12.56 3.49 -15.64
C GLN A 169 12.05 4.92 -15.90
N ASP A 170 10.88 5.28 -15.37
CA ASP A 170 10.33 6.63 -15.49
C ASP A 170 11.19 7.66 -14.73
N GLU A 171 11.91 7.24 -13.68
CA GLU A 171 12.92 8.07 -12.99
C GLU A 171 14.28 8.12 -13.70
N GLY A 172 14.43 7.48 -14.86
CA GLY A 172 15.66 7.48 -15.65
C GLY A 172 16.74 6.52 -15.17
N ILE A 173 16.42 5.58 -14.28
CA ILE A 173 17.37 4.54 -13.86
C ILE A 173 17.54 3.52 -15.01
N ALA A 174 18.80 3.19 -15.28
CA ALA A 174 19.15 2.24 -16.33
C ALA A 174 18.55 0.84 -16.08
N VAL A 175 18.02 0.23 -17.14
CA VAL A 175 17.23 -1.02 -17.06
C VAL A 175 18.05 -2.18 -16.48
N ASP A 176 19.32 -2.27 -16.84
CA ASP A 176 20.27 -3.27 -16.34
C ASP A 176 20.47 -3.18 -14.81
N VAL A 177 20.52 -1.97 -14.25
CA VAL A 177 20.57 -1.75 -12.79
C VAL A 177 19.32 -2.30 -12.12
N ILE A 178 18.15 -1.95 -12.65
CA ILE A 178 16.87 -2.39 -12.08
C ILE A 178 16.76 -3.92 -12.15
N GLN A 179 17.15 -4.53 -13.28
CA GLN A 179 17.15 -5.99 -13.44
C GLN A 179 18.15 -6.68 -12.50
N ALA A 180 19.33 -6.11 -12.29
CA ALA A 180 20.33 -6.67 -11.36
C ALA A 180 19.79 -6.75 -9.93
N VAL A 181 19.09 -5.70 -9.46
CA VAL A 181 18.46 -5.70 -8.14
C VAL A 181 17.24 -6.63 -8.10
N LEU A 182 16.37 -6.60 -9.11
CA LEU A 182 15.20 -7.50 -9.22
C LEU A 182 15.58 -8.98 -9.22
N ALA A 183 16.71 -9.35 -9.83
CA ALA A 183 17.18 -10.74 -9.86
C ALA A 183 17.46 -11.31 -8.46
N ARG A 184 17.76 -10.45 -7.47
CA ARG A 184 17.91 -10.83 -6.06
C ARG A 184 16.59 -10.89 -5.29
N ARG A 185 15.49 -10.42 -5.89
CA ARG A 185 14.13 -10.36 -5.34
C ARG A 185 14.05 -9.81 -3.90
N PRO A 186 14.64 -8.63 -3.58
CA PRO A 186 14.50 -8.08 -2.23
C PRO A 186 13.04 -7.70 -1.96
N THR A 187 12.45 -8.29 -0.93
CA THR A 187 11.04 -8.15 -0.53
C THR A 187 10.79 -6.95 0.38
N ARG A 188 11.84 -6.25 0.80
CA ARG A 188 11.75 -4.98 1.54
C ARG A 188 11.88 -3.81 0.56
N PRO A 189 10.82 -3.03 0.28
CA PRO A 189 10.86 -1.95 -0.70
C PRO A 189 11.94 -0.90 -0.43
N ALA A 190 12.15 -0.52 0.83
CA ALA A 190 13.18 0.44 1.20
C ALA A 190 14.60 -0.08 0.90
N ASP A 191 14.86 -1.38 1.14
CA ASP A 191 16.13 -2.02 0.75
C ASP A 191 16.28 -2.12 -0.78
N PHE A 192 15.17 -2.37 -1.50
CA PHE A 192 15.18 -2.36 -2.95
C PHE A 192 15.63 -0.99 -3.49
N ASP A 193 15.04 0.12 -3.02
CA ASP A 193 15.44 1.48 -3.41
C ASP A 193 16.91 1.74 -3.08
N ALA A 194 17.34 1.45 -1.85
CA ALA A 194 18.72 1.65 -1.42
C ALA A 194 19.74 0.93 -2.34
N ARG A 195 19.44 -0.31 -2.75
CA ARG A 195 20.28 -1.07 -3.70
C ARG A 195 20.28 -0.44 -5.09
N VAL A 196 19.13 -0.01 -5.60
CA VAL A 196 19.04 0.64 -6.90
C VAL A 196 19.87 1.93 -6.91
N ARG A 197 19.72 2.79 -5.90
CA ARG A 197 20.49 4.03 -5.78
C ARG A 197 21.99 3.76 -5.64
N ALA A 198 22.38 2.79 -4.81
CA ALA A 198 23.77 2.43 -4.61
C ALA A 198 24.44 1.91 -5.90
N VAL A 199 23.79 1.00 -6.62
CA VAL A 199 24.33 0.47 -7.89
C VAL A 199 24.35 1.54 -8.97
N SER A 200 23.31 2.39 -9.04
CA SER A 200 23.28 3.51 -9.98
C SER A 200 24.41 4.51 -9.72
N HIS A 201 24.66 4.85 -8.45
CA HIS A 201 25.76 5.73 -8.07
C HIS A 201 27.13 5.10 -8.33
N PHE A 202 27.31 3.81 -8.03
CA PHE A 202 28.56 3.10 -8.29
C PHE A 202 28.98 3.20 -9.77
N ARG A 203 28.03 3.10 -10.70
CA ARG A 203 28.29 3.24 -12.13
C ARG A 203 28.79 4.62 -12.56
N THR A 204 28.48 5.66 -11.80
CA THR A 204 28.99 7.02 -12.09
C THR A 204 30.41 7.22 -11.58
N LEU A 205 30.94 6.31 -10.75
CA LEU A 205 32.31 6.40 -10.22
C LEU A 205 33.35 5.81 -11.17
N ASP A 206 32.94 4.91 -12.07
CA ASP A 206 33.79 4.30 -13.11
C ASP A 206 33.90 5.16 -14.40
N SER A 207 33.39 6.40 -14.36
CA SER A 207 33.46 7.41 -15.44
C SER A 207 34.37 8.56 -15.04
#